data_AF-A0A425CNF7-F1
#
_entry.id   AF-A0A425CNF7-F1
#
_cell.length_a   1.000
_cell.length_b   1.000
_cell.length_c   1.000
_cell.angle_alpha   90.00
_cell.angle_beta   90.00
_cell.angle_gamma   90.00
#
_symmetry.space_group_name_H-M   'P 1'
#
loop_
_entity.id
_entity.type
_entity.pdbx_description
1 polymer ?
#
loop_
_entity_poly.entity_id
_entity_poly.type
_entity_poly.pdbx_seq_one_letter_code
_entity_poly.pdbx_strand_id
1 'polypeptide(L)'
;MLRFFRAAVTTSILVAVVATKLVQADTLCSLPPLTYTKAKIACPASAFAIEALERYEVATWYSNHTENGDYAKTAADLVAFCPEDTRISIVIYGLPNQDCAAKELVASSTVTSAFDYVVFLNTLISAIGNRKVLYILEPDAIGRLVDTTGCADHLTHLQTAVVLLSQNKNAETYLDVGYWTLQQSATSTAVAAIVKQLASIGSNVKGIALNTCNYQSISTLATLCSNFQGAVDATNLHCIFDTSRSYRGGPASNEWCNVKSAGIGALPTSKTGISNVDYFIWAKPPGESDGTCDGRTPDSMHGPKAGIFFDEMFQSLWNQGIMVAEKGYAIIDGTVRSTMEEHHSHKKEMGHEADKYLHTSLSPNAIAIDSTHSTSITTRQSSGTQTNDQNQLKAKDSSPTSAKSEQISTERSGSHRMGTFGVVVVIVLAAVVLLGVIVGVCHHHKKVLNEAKTPAAPLPTRIVNFQPRPAALVQGSNIV
;
A
#
# COMPACT_ATOMS: atom_id res chain seq x y z
N MET A 1 -41.38 50.17 30.40
CA MET A 1 -40.14 50.97 30.32
C MET A 1 -39.22 50.44 31.42
N LEU A 2 -38.08 49.81 31.12
CA LEU A 2 -36.80 50.38 30.67
C LEU A 2 -35.91 50.78 31.88
N ARG A 3 -34.66 50.29 31.87
CA ARG A 3 -33.51 50.62 32.76
C ARG A 3 -33.39 49.89 34.10
N PHE A 4 -32.17 49.59 34.60
CA PHE A 4 -30.92 49.09 33.96
C PHE A 4 -29.93 48.70 35.10
N PHE A 5 -29.42 47.46 35.08
CA PHE A 5 -28.07 47.00 35.50
C PHE A 5 -27.33 47.55 36.75
N ARG A 6 -26.92 46.62 37.63
CA ARG A 6 -25.53 46.43 38.13
C ARG A 6 -25.39 44.93 38.48
N ALA A 7 -24.83 44.10 37.60
CA ALA A 7 -23.39 43.88 37.37
C ALA A 7 -22.70 43.06 38.49
N ALA A 8 -22.74 41.73 38.33
CA ALA A 8 -21.82 40.79 38.96
C ALA A 8 -21.18 39.95 37.84
N VAL A 9 -19.85 39.84 37.81
CA VAL A 9 -19.11 39.16 36.75
C VAL A 9 -18.52 37.87 37.31
N THR A 10 -19.03 36.73 36.84
CA THR A 10 -18.47 35.40 37.10
C THR A 10 -18.24 34.67 35.77
N THR A 11 -17.09 34.98 35.15
CA THR A 11 -16.68 34.40 33.86
C THR A 11 -16.19 32.96 34.03
N SER A 12 -17.12 32.01 34.09
CA SER A 12 -16.81 30.58 34.07
C SER A 12 -16.28 30.15 32.71
N ILE A 13 -14.96 30.19 32.52
CA ILE A 13 -14.30 29.70 31.30
C ILE A 13 -14.34 28.16 31.31
N LEU A 14 -15.37 27.59 30.67
CA LEU A 14 -15.47 26.16 30.45
C LEU A 14 -14.61 25.76 29.24
N VAL A 15 -13.34 25.42 29.47
CA VAL A 15 -12.44 24.91 28.42
C VAL A 15 -12.90 23.50 28.02
N ALA A 16 -13.79 23.43 27.04
CA ALA A 16 -14.15 22.20 26.37
C ALA A 16 -12.96 21.73 25.52
N VAL A 17 -12.05 20.93 26.12
CA VAL A 17 -10.99 20.25 25.40
C VAL A 17 -11.63 19.17 24.51
N VAL A 18 -12.04 19.57 23.31
CA VAL A 18 -12.36 18.65 22.24
C VAL A 18 -11.04 17.98 21.83
N ALA A 19 -10.75 16.85 22.46
CA ALA A 19 -9.66 15.99 22.08
C ALA A 19 -9.98 15.38 20.70
N THR A 20 -9.73 16.15 19.64
CA THR A 20 -9.63 15.63 18.29
C THR A 20 -8.54 14.59 18.30
N LYS A 21 -8.92 13.31 18.37
CA LYS A 21 -8.03 12.23 17.95
C LYS A 21 -7.70 12.49 16.49
N LEU A 22 -6.55 13.10 16.23
CA LEU A 22 -5.88 12.97 14.95
C LEU A 22 -5.72 11.47 14.74
N VAL A 23 -6.50 10.91 13.83
CA VAL A 23 -6.32 9.53 13.38
C VAL A 23 -5.05 9.55 12.52
N GLN A 24 -3.92 9.52 13.21
CA GLN A 24 -2.63 9.29 12.59
C GLN A 24 -2.73 7.89 11.97
N ALA A 25 -2.70 7.85 10.64
CA ALA A 25 -2.78 6.60 9.90
C ALA A 25 -1.67 5.66 10.38
N ASP A 26 -2.00 4.38 10.52
CA ASP A 26 -1.11 3.41 11.14
C ASP A 26 0.19 3.29 10.32
N THR A 27 1.33 3.35 11.01
CA THR A 27 2.61 2.99 10.40
C THR A 27 2.58 1.50 10.10
N LEU A 28 2.76 1.13 8.82
CA LEU A 28 2.88 -0.25 8.40
C LEU A 28 4.22 -0.83 8.90
N CYS A 29 4.22 -2.12 9.22
CA CYS A 29 5.42 -2.85 9.64
C CYS A 29 5.43 -4.27 9.06
N SER A 30 6.61 -4.71 8.65
CA SER A 30 6.87 -6.03 8.09
C SER A 30 8.27 -6.52 8.47
N LEU A 31 8.53 -7.81 8.30
CA LEU A 31 9.91 -8.33 8.26
C LEU A 31 10.57 -7.93 6.93
N PRO A 32 11.86 -7.51 6.93
CA PRO A 32 12.62 -7.32 5.70
C PRO A 32 12.65 -8.59 4.84
N PRO A 33 12.63 -8.48 3.50
CA PRO A 33 12.66 -9.64 2.60
C PRO A 33 13.82 -10.60 2.89
N LEU A 34 13.53 -11.89 3.01
CA LEU A 34 14.48 -12.93 3.45
C LEU A 34 15.72 -13.03 2.54
N THR A 35 15.58 -12.60 1.29
CA THR A 35 16.67 -12.56 0.31
C THR A 35 17.68 -11.44 0.55
N TYR A 36 17.27 -10.29 1.10
CA TYR A 36 18.07 -9.07 1.15
C TYR A 36 19.36 -9.23 1.96
N THR A 37 19.32 -9.94 3.09
CA THR A 37 20.51 -10.25 3.90
C THR A 37 21.58 -11.03 3.11
N LYS A 38 21.16 -11.96 2.24
CA LYS A 38 22.09 -12.72 1.38
C LYS A 38 22.54 -11.89 0.18
N ALA A 39 21.62 -11.12 -0.41
CA ALA A 39 21.88 -10.27 -1.56
C ALA A 39 22.95 -9.20 -1.27
N LYS A 40 22.90 -8.53 -0.11
CA LYS A 40 23.94 -7.55 0.28
C LYS A 40 25.35 -8.13 0.37
N ILE A 41 25.48 -9.42 0.69
CA ILE A 41 26.77 -10.13 0.76
C ILE A 41 27.23 -10.57 -0.64
N ALA A 42 26.32 -11.07 -1.47
CA ALA A 42 26.62 -11.55 -2.82
C ALA A 42 26.87 -10.40 -3.83
N CYS A 43 26.19 -9.27 -3.65
CA CYS A 43 26.11 -8.15 -4.59
C CYS A 43 26.53 -6.85 -3.89
N PRO A 44 27.82 -6.68 -3.49
CA PRO A 44 28.27 -5.55 -2.67
C PRO A 44 28.13 -4.18 -3.35
N ALA A 45 28.10 -4.13 -4.69
CA ALA A 45 27.80 -2.90 -5.43
C ALA A 45 26.32 -2.46 -5.29
N SER A 46 25.41 -3.41 -5.07
CA SER A 46 23.98 -3.17 -4.85
C SER A 46 23.61 -2.99 -3.37
N ALA A 47 24.54 -3.25 -2.45
CA ALA A 47 24.24 -3.34 -1.03
C ALA A 47 23.65 -2.05 -0.43
N PHE A 48 24.21 -0.88 -0.79
CA PHE A 48 23.72 0.43 -0.32
C PHE A 48 22.25 0.68 -0.72
N ALA A 49 21.86 0.23 -1.92
CA ALA A 49 20.49 0.35 -2.43
C ALA A 49 19.54 -0.59 -1.68
N ILE A 50 19.97 -1.81 -1.38
CA ILE A 50 19.18 -2.75 -0.56
C ILE A 50 18.98 -2.19 0.86
N GLU A 51 20.03 -1.64 1.49
CA GLU A 51 19.96 -0.95 2.80
C GLU A 51 19.13 0.34 2.78
N ALA A 52 18.88 0.93 1.61
CA ALA A 52 17.95 2.04 1.45
C ALA A 52 16.49 1.54 1.35
N LEU A 53 16.25 0.39 0.72
CA LEU A 53 14.92 -0.22 0.63
C LEU A 53 14.46 -0.84 1.96
N GLU A 54 15.37 -1.40 2.77
CA GLU A 54 15.09 -1.90 4.12
C GLU A 54 14.58 -0.82 5.11
N ARG A 55 14.57 0.46 4.70
CA ARG A 55 14.01 1.59 5.45
C ARG A 55 12.51 1.82 5.15
N TYR A 56 11.97 1.12 4.15
CA TYR A 56 10.58 1.17 3.75
C TYR A 56 9.92 -0.19 3.98
N GLU A 57 8.59 -0.17 4.13
CA GLU A 57 7.82 -1.39 4.35
C GLU A 57 7.65 -2.17 3.03
N VAL A 58 8.06 -3.43 3.06
CA VAL A 58 7.78 -4.42 2.00
C VAL A 58 6.98 -5.55 2.65
N ALA A 59 5.77 -5.81 2.18
CA ALA A 59 4.83 -6.70 2.86
C ALA A 59 5.40 -8.11 3.03
N THR A 60 5.26 -8.69 4.23
CA THR A 60 5.82 -10.02 4.52
C THR A 60 4.99 -11.09 3.81
N TRP A 61 5.64 -11.91 2.98
CA TRP A 61 5.01 -13.06 2.33
C TRP A 61 4.86 -14.22 3.31
N TYR A 62 3.66 -14.38 3.85
CA TYR A 62 3.24 -15.57 4.58
C TYR A 62 2.82 -16.61 3.55
N SER A 63 3.75 -17.51 3.22
CA SER A 63 3.72 -18.38 2.04
C SER A 63 3.72 -19.87 2.42
N ASN A 64 3.07 -20.71 1.62
CA ASN A 64 3.14 -22.17 1.75
C ASN A 64 4.35 -22.80 1.05
N HIS A 65 5.12 -22.03 0.27
CA HIS A 65 6.30 -22.52 -0.47
C HIS A 65 7.53 -22.62 0.43
N THR A 66 8.15 -23.79 0.47
CA THR A 66 9.27 -24.11 1.39
C THR A 66 10.50 -23.20 1.30
N GLU A 67 10.76 -22.59 0.14
CA GLU A 67 11.84 -21.62 -0.08
C GLU A 67 11.64 -20.30 0.68
N ASN A 68 10.40 -19.94 1.00
CA ASN A 68 10.08 -18.82 1.90
C ASN A 68 10.28 -19.20 3.39
N GLY A 69 10.66 -20.45 3.69
CA GLY A 69 10.92 -20.93 5.04
C GLY A 69 9.70 -21.52 5.73
N ASP A 70 9.73 -21.54 7.06
CA ASP A 70 8.65 -22.02 7.91
C ASP A 70 7.65 -20.89 8.16
N TYR A 71 6.42 -21.03 7.64
CA TYR A 71 5.36 -20.02 7.79
C TYR A 71 5.02 -19.77 9.28
N ALA A 72 5.00 -20.80 10.12
CA ALA A 72 4.68 -20.66 11.54
C ALA A 72 5.76 -19.84 12.25
N LYS A 73 7.04 -20.05 11.87
CA LYS A 73 8.13 -19.19 12.33
C LYS A 73 7.99 -17.76 11.81
N THR A 74 7.67 -17.56 10.53
CA THR A 74 7.47 -16.22 9.93
C THR A 74 6.40 -15.41 10.66
N ALA A 75 5.26 -16.01 11.02
CA ALA A 75 4.23 -15.33 11.81
C ALA A 75 4.67 -14.99 13.24
N ALA A 76 5.44 -15.87 13.90
CA ALA A 76 5.98 -15.61 15.23
C ALA A 76 7.05 -14.50 15.23
N ASP A 77 7.99 -14.55 14.27
CA ASP A 77 9.04 -13.55 14.08
C ASP A 77 8.43 -12.17 13.79
N LEU A 78 7.40 -12.11 12.94
CA LEU A 78 6.74 -10.87 12.53
C LEU A 78 6.05 -10.14 13.71
N VAL A 79 5.39 -10.90 14.60
CA VAL A 79 4.78 -10.36 15.82
C VAL A 79 5.84 -9.94 16.85
N ALA A 80 6.95 -10.68 16.95
CA ALA A 80 8.07 -10.32 17.82
C ALA A 80 8.87 -9.10 17.32
N PHE A 81 8.91 -8.87 16.00
CA PHE A 81 9.64 -7.76 15.37
C PHE A 81 8.84 -6.45 15.36
N CYS A 82 7.55 -6.50 14.99
CA CYS A 82 6.74 -5.30 14.84
C CYS A 82 6.24 -4.76 16.18
N PRO A 83 6.36 -3.44 16.48
CA PRO A 83 5.79 -2.82 17.68
C PRO A 83 4.26 -2.87 17.72
N GLU A 84 3.66 -3.01 18.91
CA GLU A 84 2.21 -3.22 19.12
C GLU A 84 1.29 -2.10 18.58
N ASP A 85 1.81 -0.88 18.42
CA ASP A 85 1.06 0.26 17.90
C ASP A 85 1.04 0.35 16.36
N THR A 86 1.99 -0.33 15.70
CA THR A 86 2.07 -0.47 14.23
C THR A 86 1.01 -1.42 13.67
N ARG A 87 0.74 -1.31 12.37
CA ARG A 87 -0.08 -2.25 11.61
C ARG A 87 0.81 -3.22 10.87
N ILE A 88 0.72 -4.50 11.20
CA ILE A 88 1.48 -5.56 10.52
C ILE A 88 1.01 -5.66 9.06
N SER A 89 1.91 -5.86 8.10
CA SER A 89 1.62 -5.91 6.65
C SER A 89 2.02 -7.26 6.04
N ILE A 90 1.06 -7.96 5.43
CA ILE A 90 1.21 -9.38 5.03
C ILE A 90 0.59 -9.63 3.65
N VAL A 91 1.33 -10.31 2.78
CA VAL A 91 0.77 -11.05 1.64
C VAL A 91 0.54 -12.49 2.09
N ILE A 92 -0.71 -12.95 2.09
CA ILE A 92 -1.06 -14.35 2.32
C ILE A 92 -1.03 -15.05 0.95
N TYR A 93 -0.16 -16.04 0.79
CA TYR A 93 0.00 -16.81 -0.44
C TYR A 93 0.11 -18.31 -0.12
N GLY A 94 -1.03 -18.91 0.20
CA GLY A 94 -1.15 -20.21 0.85
C GLY A 94 -2.14 -21.17 0.23
N LEU A 95 -2.88 -20.78 -0.80
CA LEU A 95 -3.89 -21.65 -1.44
C LEU A 95 -3.35 -23.06 -1.79
N PRO A 96 -4.14 -24.13 -1.62
CA PRO A 96 -3.89 -25.39 -2.31
C PRO A 96 -4.30 -25.24 -3.79
N ASN A 97 -3.74 -26.07 -4.68
CA ASN A 97 -4.08 -26.06 -6.12
C ASN A 97 -3.90 -24.67 -6.77
N GLN A 98 -2.78 -23.99 -6.49
CA GLN A 98 -2.39 -22.73 -7.15
C GLN A 98 -2.09 -22.94 -8.65
N ASP A 99 -1.70 -24.18 -9.00
CA ASP A 99 -1.38 -24.67 -10.34
C ASP A 99 -2.61 -25.04 -11.19
N CYS A 100 -3.83 -24.83 -10.69
CA CYS A 100 -5.11 -25.06 -11.36
C CYS A 100 -5.27 -24.47 -12.78
N ALA A 101 -4.40 -23.54 -13.18
CA ALA A 101 -4.31 -22.96 -14.51
C ALA A 101 -2.86 -22.80 -15.03
N ALA A 102 -1.89 -23.48 -14.40
CA ALA A 102 -0.47 -23.32 -14.71
C ALA A 102 0.00 -24.20 -15.89
N LYS A 103 1.10 -23.78 -16.52
CA LYS A 103 1.88 -24.58 -17.48
C LYS A 103 3.28 -24.91 -16.95
N GLU A 104 3.57 -24.51 -15.72
CA GLU A 104 4.86 -24.66 -15.04
C GLU A 104 4.59 -25.26 -13.65
N LEU A 105 5.57 -26.00 -13.13
CA LEU A 105 5.46 -26.68 -11.84
C LEU A 105 5.63 -25.67 -10.70
N VAL A 106 4.64 -25.61 -9.80
CA VAL A 106 4.81 -24.96 -8.49
C VAL A 106 5.93 -25.66 -7.68
N ALA A 107 6.56 -24.90 -6.79
CA ALA A 107 7.52 -25.45 -5.85
C ALA A 107 6.84 -26.31 -4.76
N SER A 108 7.63 -26.86 -3.83
CA SER A 108 7.12 -27.69 -2.75
C SER A 108 6.26 -26.87 -1.77
N SER A 109 4.95 -26.93 -1.96
CA SER A 109 3.95 -26.40 -1.04
C SER A 109 3.77 -27.30 0.19
N THR A 110 3.68 -26.71 1.37
CA THR A 110 3.26 -27.36 2.61
C THR A 110 1.73 -27.42 2.79
N VAL A 111 0.97 -26.80 1.89
CA VAL A 111 -0.51 -26.75 1.93
C VAL A 111 -1.06 -27.44 0.69
N THR A 112 -1.61 -28.65 0.88
CA THR A 112 -2.04 -29.53 -0.22
C THR A 112 -3.56 -29.74 -0.27
N SER A 113 -4.27 -29.38 0.78
CA SER A 113 -5.70 -29.60 0.94
C SER A 113 -6.43 -28.43 1.60
N ALA A 114 -7.76 -28.46 1.54
CA ALA A 114 -8.63 -27.53 2.27
C ALA A 114 -8.37 -27.53 3.79
N PHE A 115 -7.99 -28.67 4.36
CA PHE A 115 -7.66 -28.79 5.78
C PHE A 115 -6.32 -28.13 6.11
N ASP A 116 -5.29 -28.39 5.32
CA ASP A 116 -3.96 -27.79 5.51
C ASP A 116 -4.04 -26.26 5.41
N TYR A 117 -4.86 -25.73 4.50
CA TYR A 117 -5.09 -24.29 4.36
C TYR A 117 -5.77 -23.66 5.59
N VAL A 118 -6.71 -24.39 6.20
CA VAL A 118 -7.32 -23.99 7.49
C VAL A 118 -6.28 -24.02 8.62
N VAL A 119 -5.37 -25.00 8.66
CA VAL A 119 -4.26 -25.05 9.64
C VAL A 119 -3.27 -23.91 9.44
N PHE A 120 -2.90 -23.62 8.19
CA PHE A 120 -2.03 -22.52 7.78
C PHE A 120 -2.61 -21.16 8.19
N LEU A 121 -3.90 -20.91 7.91
CA LEU A 121 -4.57 -19.67 8.32
C LEU A 121 -4.77 -19.57 9.84
N ASN A 122 -5.12 -20.67 10.51
CA ASN A 122 -5.27 -20.69 11.97
C ASN A 122 -3.94 -20.39 12.68
N THR A 123 -2.83 -20.87 12.14
CA THR A 123 -1.48 -20.53 12.63
C THR A 123 -1.22 -19.02 12.59
N LEU A 124 -1.53 -18.37 11.45
CA LEU A 124 -1.37 -16.93 11.27
C LEU A 124 -2.21 -16.12 12.27
N ILE A 125 -3.53 -16.37 12.31
CA ILE A 125 -4.42 -15.57 13.17
C ILE A 125 -4.20 -15.84 14.67
N SER A 126 -3.68 -17.02 15.05
CA SER A 126 -3.31 -17.31 16.43
C SER A 126 -2.06 -16.54 16.87
N ALA A 127 -1.10 -16.34 15.98
CA ALA A 127 0.09 -15.52 16.26
C ALA A 127 -0.25 -14.02 16.28
N ILE A 128 -0.96 -13.52 15.26
CA ILE A 128 -1.35 -12.10 15.13
C ILE A 128 -2.37 -11.68 16.21
N GLY A 129 -3.24 -12.60 16.64
CA GLY A 129 -4.27 -12.35 17.64
C GLY A 129 -5.18 -11.18 17.27
N ASN A 130 -5.26 -10.18 18.16
CA ASN A 130 -6.06 -8.96 17.96
C ASN A 130 -5.23 -7.76 17.49
N ARG A 131 -3.98 -7.94 17.03
CA ARG A 131 -3.15 -6.82 16.57
C ARG A 131 -3.70 -6.18 15.29
N LYS A 132 -3.37 -4.92 15.05
CA LYS A 132 -3.64 -4.26 13.76
C LYS A 132 -2.86 -4.98 12.67
N VAL A 133 -3.54 -5.33 11.58
CA VAL A 133 -2.92 -6.03 10.45
C VAL A 133 -3.59 -5.62 9.13
N LEU A 134 -2.82 -5.62 8.06
CA LEU A 134 -3.26 -5.51 6.67
C LEU A 134 -2.92 -6.83 5.98
N TYR A 135 -3.92 -7.43 5.32
CA TYR A 135 -3.78 -8.65 4.55
C TYR A 135 -4.06 -8.36 3.07
N ILE A 136 -3.08 -8.60 2.20
CA ILE A 136 -3.30 -8.89 0.79
C ILE A 136 -3.60 -10.38 0.71
N LEU A 137 -4.83 -10.74 0.34
CA LEU A 137 -5.28 -12.13 0.33
C LEU A 137 -5.12 -12.76 -1.06
N GLU A 138 -4.27 -13.79 -1.12
CA GLU A 138 -4.08 -14.75 -2.23
C GLU A 138 -3.96 -14.10 -3.61
N PRO A 139 -2.77 -13.52 -3.93
CA PRO A 139 -2.45 -13.01 -5.26
C PRO A 139 -2.88 -13.93 -6.41
N ASP A 140 -3.39 -13.32 -7.48
CA ASP A 140 -4.00 -13.97 -8.65
C ASP A 140 -5.30 -14.79 -8.40
N ALA A 141 -5.71 -15.10 -7.16
CA ALA A 141 -6.74 -16.14 -6.93
C ALA A 141 -8.11 -15.81 -7.55
N ILE A 142 -8.64 -14.61 -7.30
CA ILE A 142 -9.88 -14.16 -7.95
C ILE A 142 -9.64 -13.94 -9.46
N GLY A 143 -8.42 -13.53 -9.84
CA GLY A 143 -8.02 -13.37 -11.24
C GLY A 143 -8.17 -14.66 -12.04
N ARG A 144 -7.57 -15.75 -11.55
CA ARG A 144 -7.63 -17.09 -12.14
C ARG A 144 -9.05 -17.67 -12.09
N LEU A 145 -9.80 -17.41 -11.02
CA LEU A 145 -11.20 -17.83 -10.89
C LEU A 145 -12.13 -17.25 -11.97
N VAL A 146 -11.87 -16.03 -12.48
CA VAL A 146 -12.71 -15.41 -13.54
C VAL A 146 -12.15 -15.59 -14.96
N ASP A 147 -10.84 -15.79 -15.11
CA ASP A 147 -10.12 -15.78 -16.40
C ASP A 147 -9.75 -17.20 -16.90
N THR A 148 -9.87 -18.22 -16.04
CA THR A 148 -9.38 -19.58 -16.36
C THR A 148 -10.35 -20.70 -15.94
N THR A 149 -10.37 -21.79 -16.71
CA THR A 149 -11.12 -23.01 -16.39
C THR A 149 -10.27 -23.99 -15.58
N GLY A 150 -10.55 -24.14 -14.28
CA GLY A 150 -9.89 -25.13 -13.41
C GLY A 150 -9.88 -24.74 -11.93
N CYS A 151 -9.85 -23.44 -11.64
CA CYS A 151 -9.65 -22.90 -10.29
C CYS A 151 -10.93 -22.74 -9.45
N ALA A 152 -11.98 -23.55 -9.69
CA ALA A 152 -13.30 -23.35 -9.10
C ALA A 152 -13.31 -23.39 -7.55
N ASP A 153 -12.50 -24.25 -6.95
CA ASP A 153 -12.40 -24.39 -5.48
C ASP A 153 -11.78 -23.17 -4.79
N HIS A 154 -11.07 -22.29 -5.53
CA HIS A 154 -10.50 -21.06 -4.98
C HIS A 154 -11.56 -20.18 -4.31
N LEU A 155 -12.79 -20.16 -4.83
CA LEU A 155 -13.88 -19.40 -4.19
C LEU A 155 -14.21 -19.94 -2.79
N THR A 156 -14.24 -21.25 -2.60
CA THR A 156 -14.50 -21.92 -1.32
C THR A 156 -13.36 -21.65 -0.32
N HIS A 157 -12.13 -21.67 -0.80
CA HIS A 157 -10.96 -21.33 0.02
C HIS A 157 -10.94 -19.83 0.40
N LEU A 158 -11.23 -18.93 -0.53
CA LEU A 158 -11.34 -17.49 -0.26
C LEU A 158 -12.45 -17.17 0.74
N GLN A 159 -13.62 -17.80 0.62
CA GLN A 159 -14.69 -17.69 1.62
C GLN A 159 -14.22 -18.14 3.01
N THR A 160 -13.51 -19.27 3.07
CA THR A 160 -12.94 -19.81 4.32
C THR A 160 -11.94 -18.83 4.95
N ALA A 161 -11.03 -18.29 4.13
CA ALA A 161 -10.03 -17.33 4.58
C ALA A 161 -10.66 -16.02 5.09
N VAL A 162 -11.59 -15.45 4.33
CA VAL A 162 -12.28 -14.21 4.71
C VAL A 162 -13.03 -14.35 6.04
N VAL A 163 -13.66 -15.51 6.30
CA VAL A 163 -14.32 -15.80 7.58
C VAL A 163 -13.33 -15.97 8.74
N LEU A 164 -12.21 -16.66 8.53
CA LEU A 164 -11.17 -16.85 9.55
C LEU A 164 -10.46 -15.53 9.90
N LEU A 165 -10.02 -14.77 8.89
CA LEU A 165 -9.35 -13.47 9.08
C LEU A 165 -10.27 -12.44 9.75
N SER A 166 -11.58 -12.50 9.47
CA SER A 166 -12.62 -11.65 10.10
C SER A 166 -12.82 -11.91 11.59
N GLN A 167 -12.14 -12.88 12.21
CA GLN A 167 -12.15 -13.04 13.67
C GLN A 167 -11.40 -11.88 14.36
N ASN A 168 -10.27 -11.44 13.80
CA ASN A 168 -9.57 -10.23 14.26
C ASN A 168 -10.30 -8.97 13.77
N LYS A 169 -10.79 -8.15 14.71
CA LYS A 169 -11.53 -6.92 14.41
C LYS A 169 -10.68 -5.68 14.13
N ASN A 170 -9.35 -5.79 14.26
CA ASN A 170 -8.38 -4.77 13.87
C ASN A 170 -7.67 -5.08 12.54
N ALA A 171 -8.04 -6.19 11.89
CA ALA A 171 -7.56 -6.57 10.57
C ALA A 171 -8.23 -5.75 9.45
N GLU A 172 -7.49 -5.56 8.35
CA GLU A 172 -7.94 -4.96 7.11
C GLU A 172 -7.58 -5.89 5.94
N THR A 173 -8.57 -6.56 5.35
CA THR A 173 -8.36 -7.53 4.27
C THR A 173 -8.67 -6.90 2.91
N TYR A 174 -7.69 -6.91 2.01
CA TYR A 174 -7.82 -6.52 0.62
C TYR A 174 -7.66 -7.77 -0.25
N LEU A 175 -8.66 -8.04 -1.09
CA LEU A 175 -8.70 -9.22 -1.94
C LEU A 175 -7.89 -8.95 -3.22
N ASP A 176 -6.88 -9.76 -3.56
CA ASP A 176 -6.27 -9.62 -4.88
C ASP A 176 -7.24 -10.08 -5.98
N VAL A 177 -7.32 -9.32 -7.07
CA VAL A 177 -8.23 -9.60 -8.19
C VAL A 177 -7.53 -9.78 -9.53
N GLY A 178 -6.21 -9.68 -9.59
CA GLY A 178 -5.42 -9.63 -10.83
C GLY A 178 -5.84 -8.45 -11.72
N TYR A 179 -5.12 -7.33 -11.70
CA TYR A 179 -5.59 -6.05 -12.27
C TYR A 179 -6.13 -6.09 -13.72
N TRP A 180 -5.66 -7.04 -14.53
CA TRP A 180 -6.08 -7.23 -15.93
C TRP A 180 -7.58 -7.59 -16.03
N THR A 181 -8.15 -8.25 -15.03
CA THR A 181 -9.58 -8.59 -14.99
C THR A 181 -10.49 -7.37 -14.98
N LEU A 182 -10.01 -6.23 -14.46
CA LEU A 182 -10.75 -4.96 -14.45
C LEU A 182 -10.64 -4.20 -15.77
N GLN A 183 -9.79 -4.63 -16.71
CA GLN A 183 -9.63 -4.00 -18.03
C GLN A 183 -10.72 -4.43 -19.02
N GLN A 184 -11.49 -5.48 -18.72
CA GLN A 184 -12.56 -6.00 -19.57
C GLN A 184 -13.89 -6.04 -18.79
N SER A 185 -14.98 -5.55 -19.39
CA SER A 185 -16.27 -5.37 -18.68
C SER A 185 -16.86 -6.67 -18.16
N ALA A 186 -16.67 -7.80 -18.85
CA ALA A 186 -17.21 -9.09 -18.46
C ALA A 186 -16.55 -9.64 -17.19
N THR A 187 -15.21 -9.74 -17.18
CA THR A 187 -14.43 -10.15 -16.00
C THR A 187 -14.57 -9.14 -14.87
N SER A 188 -14.59 -7.84 -15.15
CA SER A 188 -14.81 -6.80 -14.12
C SER A 188 -16.17 -6.95 -13.42
N THR A 189 -17.22 -7.38 -14.14
CA THR A 189 -18.54 -7.66 -13.56
C THR A 189 -18.50 -8.92 -12.69
N ALA A 190 -17.80 -9.97 -13.12
CA ALA A 190 -17.62 -11.20 -12.33
C ALA A 190 -16.82 -10.95 -11.04
N VAL A 191 -15.71 -10.20 -11.12
CA VAL A 191 -14.91 -9.76 -9.98
C VAL A 191 -15.75 -8.94 -9.00
N ALA A 192 -16.52 -7.96 -9.49
CA ALA A 192 -17.41 -7.18 -8.65
C ALA A 192 -18.42 -8.05 -7.89
N ALA A 193 -19.03 -9.04 -8.54
CA ALA A 193 -19.93 -10.00 -7.89
C ALA A 193 -19.23 -10.85 -6.80
N ILE A 194 -18.06 -11.40 -7.12
CA ILE A 194 -17.25 -12.22 -6.18
C ILE A 194 -16.80 -11.39 -4.96
N VAL A 195 -16.31 -10.17 -5.18
CA VAL A 195 -15.89 -9.27 -4.10
C VAL A 195 -17.08 -8.83 -3.25
N LYS A 196 -18.25 -8.55 -3.84
CA LYS A 196 -19.48 -8.22 -3.09
C LYS A 196 -19.94 -9.41 -2.23
N GLN A 197 -19.83 -10.65 -2.75
CA GLN A 197 -20.11 -11.88 -2.00
C GLN A 197 -19.13 -12.05 -0.83
N LEU A 198 -17.82 -11.96 -1.06
CA LEU A 198 -16.80 -12.13 -0.01
C LEU A 198 -16.90 -11.02 1.06
N ALA A 199 -17.11 -9.77 0.67
CA ALA A 199 -17.34 -8.67 1.62
C ALA A 199 -18.61 -8.86 2.47
N SER A 200 -19.66 -9.52 1.95
CA SER A 200 -20.88 -9.79 2.71
C SER A 200 -20.72 -10.78 3.86
N ILE A 201 -19.70 -11.66 3.80
CA ILE A 201 -19.38 -12.63 4.86
C ILE A 201 -18.16 -12.21 5.71
N GLY A 202 -17.37 -11.24 5.23
CA GLY A 202 -16.14 -10.78 5.87
C GLY A 202 -16.22 -9.35 6.39
N SER A 203 -16.51 -9.19 7.69
CA SER A 203 -16.61 -7.86 8.34
C SER A 203 -15.32 -7.00 8.29
N ASN A 204 -14.18 -7.59 7.91
CA ASN A 204 -12.89 -6.91 7.78
C ASN A 204 -12.45 -6.69 6.32
N VAL A 205 -13.26 -7.06 5.32
CA VAL A 205 -12.94 -6.83 3.91
C VAL A 205 -13.07 -5.35 3.59
N LYS A 206 -11.94 -4.73 3.26
CA LYS A 206 -11.81 -3.30 2.94
C LYS A 206 -11.93 -3.01 1.45
N GLY A 207 -11.82 -4.03 0.61
CA GLY A 207 -11.91 -3.93 -0.84
C GLY A 207 -10.86 -4.80 -1.52
N ILE A 208 -10.11 -4.23 -2.46
CA ILE A 208 -9.24 -5.00 -3.37
C ILE A 208 -7.77 -4.57 -3.35
N ALA A 209 -6.87 -5.52 -3.56
CA ALA A 209 -5.48 -5.26 -3.94
C ALA A 209 -5.37 -5.24 -5.47
N LEU A 210 -4.58 -4.30 -5.98
CA LEU A 210 -4.29 -4.16 -7.41
C LEU A 210 -2.79 -4.02 -7.64
N ASN A 211 -2.38 -4.44 -8.84
CA ASN A 211 -1.00 -4.39 -9.34
C ASN A 211 0.01 -5.26 -8.58
N THR A 212 -0.42 -6.15 -7.68
CA THR A 212 0.44 -7.09 -6.96
C THR A 212 1.38 -7.82 -7.93
N CYS A 213 2.68 -7.77 -7.65
CA CYS A 213 3.73 -8.32 -8.53
C CYS A 213 3.78 -7.72 -9.95
N ASN A 214 3.20 -6.54 -10.19
CA ASN A 214 3.04 -5.98 -11.53
C ASN A 214 3.43 -4.48 -11.63
N TYR A 215 3.21 -3.87 -12.79
CA TYR A 215 3.99 -2.70 -13.23
C TYR A 215 3.15 -1.45 -13.59
N GLN A 216 1.83 -1.52 -13.49
CA GLN A 216 0.92 -0.48 -14.00
C GLN A 216 1.06 0.86 -13.27
N SER A 217 0.88 1.96 -14.01
CA SER A 217 0.94 3.31 -13.45
C SER A 217 -0.22 3.59 -12.48
N ILE A 218 0.04 4.45 -11.49
CA ILE A 218 -0.95 4.87 -10.50
C ILE A 218 -2.22 5.47 -11.16
N SER A 219 -2.09 6.15 -12.31
CA SER A 219 -3.22 6.68 -13.07
C SER A 219 -4.08 5.59 -13.72
N THR A 220 -3.48 4.53 -14.25
CA THR A 220 -4.21 3.33 -14.71
C THR A 220 -4.95 2.69 -13.55
N LEU A 221 -4.27 2.48 -12.43
CA LEU A 221 -4.83 1.81 -11.25
C LEU A 221 -5.95 2.61 -10.57
N ALA A 222 -5.83 3.94 -10.49
CA ALA A 222 -6.90 4.82 -10.01
C ALA A 222 -8.17 4.74 -10.89
N THR A 223 -7.99 4.60 -12.21
CA THR A 223 -9.09 4.42 -13.16
C THR A 223 -9.76 3.06 -12.95
N LEU A 224 -8.98 1.97 -12.85
CA LEU A 224 -9.50 0.62 -12.60
C LEU A 224 -10.21 0.53 -11.24
N CYS A 225 -9.66 1.13 -10.19
CA CYS A 225 -10.28 1.19 -8.87
C CYS A 225 -11.64 1.90 -8.89
N SER A 226 -11.72 3.05 -9.57
CA SER A 226 -12.96 3.83 -9.68
C SER A 226 -14.03 3.10 -10.50
N ASN A 227 -13.63 2.39 -11.56
CA ASN A 227 -14.51 1.52 -12.33
C ASN A 227 -15.01 0.33 -11.49
N PHE A 228 -14.14 -0.30 -10.70
CA PHE A 228 -14.51 -1.36 -9.77
C PHE A 228 -15.53 -0.87 -8.72
N GLN A 229 -15.32 0.30 -8.11
CA GLN A 229 -16.28 0.87 -7.14
C GLN A 229 -17.66 1.10 -7.74
N GLY A 230 -17.74 1.51 -9.01
CA GLY A 230 -18.99 1.62 -9.76
C GLY A 230 -19.63 0.26 -10.06
N ALA A 231 -18.83 -0.74 -10.45
CA ALA A 231 -19.32 -2.08 -10.78
C ALA A 231 -19.78 -2.89 -9.54
N VAL A 232 -19.10 -2.71 -8.40
CA VAL A 232 -19.46 -3.37 -7.13
C VAL A 232 -20.59 -2.65 -6.40
N ASP A 233 -20.89 -1.39 -6.75
CA ASP A 233 -21.91 -0.55 -6.09
C ASP A 233 -21.73 -0.58 -4.55
N ALA A 234 -20.55 -0.15 -4.11
CA ALA A 234 -20.17 0.00 -2.71
C ALA A 234 -19.00 0.99 -2.56
N THR A 235 -19.28 2.23 -2.16
CA THR A 235 -18.26 3.28 -1.98
C THR A 235 -17.32 3.04 -0.79
N ASN A 236 -17.67 2.13 0.12
CA ASN A 236 -16.86 1.73 1.28
C ASN A 236 -15.85 0.61 0.99
N LEU A 237 -15.80 0.11 -0.26
CA LEU A 237 -14.77 -0.83 -0.71
C LEU A 237 -13.73 -0.06 -1.50
N HIS A 238 -12.54 0.09 -0.94
CA HIS A 238 -11.42 0.87 -1.47
C HIS A 238 -10.40 -0.05 -2.16
N CYS A 239 -9.32 0.52 -2.69
CA CYS A 239 -8.21 -0.22 -3.26
C CYS A 239 -6.90 0.02 -2.51
N ILE A 240 -5.95 -0.91 -2.65
CA ILE A 240 -4.53 -0.67 -2.39
C ILE A 240 -3.71 -1.04 -3.62
N PHE A 241 -2.63 -0.30 -3.90
CA PHE A 241 -1.79 -0.50 -5.07
C PHE A 241 -0.41 -0.99 -4.67
N ASP A 242 0.01 -2.16 -5.17
CA ASP A 242 1.43 -2.52 -5.15
C ASP A 242 2.18 -1.58 -6.09
N THR A 243 3.07 -0.75 -5.54
CA THR A 243 3.89 0.22 -6.27
C THR A 243 5.35 -0.20 -6.37
N SER A 244 5.70 -1.41 -5.94
CA SER A 244 7.09 -1.94 -5.89
C SER A 244 7.89 -1.80 -7.19
N ARG A 245 7.22 -1.90 -8.36
CA ARG A 245 7.86 -1.89 -9.69
C ARG A 245 7.18 -0.95 -10.71
N SER A 246 6.36 -0.01 -10.25
CA SER A 246 5.42 0.73 -11.11
C SER A 246 5.89 2.08 -11.69
N TYR A 247 7.12 2.54 -11.43
CA TYR A 247 7.56 3.91 -11.77
C TYR A 247 7.45 4.24 -13.27
N ARG A 248 7.73 3.24 -14.10
CA ARG A 248 7.83 3.36 -15.56
C ARG A 248 6.50 3.06 -16.28
N GLY A 249 5.48 2.62 -15.54
CA GLY A 249 4.25 2.06 -16.08
C GLY A 249 4.41 0.64 -16.61
N GLY A 250 3.29 0.00 -16.96
CA GLY A 250 3.29 -1.35 -17.50
C GLY A 250 3.82 -1.40 -18.94
N PRO A 251 4.59 -2.43 -19.32
CA PRO A 251 5.11 -2.55 -20.67
C PRO A 251 3.98 -2.80 -21.67
N ALA A 252 4.05 -2.17 -22.86
CA ALA A 252 3.01 -2.28 -23.89
C ALA A 252 2.81 -3.70 -24.47
N SER A 253 3.72 -4.62 -24.16
CA SER A 253 3.62 -6.05 -24.45
C SER A 253 2.75 -6.84 -23.46
N ASN A 254 2.33 -6.24 -22.35
CA ASN A 254 1.80 -6.91 -21.17
C ASN A 254 2.75 -7.98 -20.58
N GLU A 255 4.06 -7.82 -20.76
CA GLU A 255 5.04 -8.64 -20.06
C GLU A 255 4.91 -8.46 -18.54
N TRP A 256 5.07 -9.57 -17.80
CA TRP A 256 5.00 -9.60 -16.35
C TRP A 256 6.24 -10.21 -15.69
N CYS A 257 7.01 -11.02 -16.43
CA CYS A 257 8.09 -11.81 -15.87
C CYS A 257 9.41 -11.05 -15.99
N ASN A 258 9.97 -10.59 -14.86
CA ASN A 258 11.24 -9.86 -14.79
C ASN A 258 11.36 -8.71 -15.82
N VAL A 259 10.43 -7.75 -15.79
CA VAL A 259 10.35 -6.67 -16.79
C VAL A 259 11.56 -5.75 -16.71
N LYS A 260 12.32 -5.66 -17.80
CA LYS A 260 13.56 -4.89 -17.93
C LYS A 260 13.33 -3.38 -17.91
N SER A 261 12.29 -2.91 -18.59
CA SER A 261 11.93 -1.48 -18.68
C SER A 261 11.31 -0.87 -17.41
N ALA A 262 11.07 -1.67 -16.37
CA ALA A 262 10.42 -1.28 -15.12
C ALA A 262 11.34 -0.48 -14.17
N GLY A 263 10.75 0.16 -13.16
CA GLY A 263 11.48 0.91 -12.13
C GLY A 263 10.74 0.95 -10.80
N ILE A 264 11.46 1.03 -9.68
CA ILE A 264 10.86 1.06 -8.32
C ILE A 264 9.93 2.27 -8.19
N GLY A 265 8.63 2.01 -8.00
CA GLY A 265 7.57 3.02 -8.01
C GLY A 265 7.43 3.78 -6.70
N ALA A 266 6.28 4.45 -6.53
CA ALA A 266 6.03 5.30 -5.37
C ALA A 266 6.26 4.58 -4.03
N LEU A 267 6.82 5.30 -3.06
CA LEU A 267 7.12 4.78 -1.72
C LEU A 267 5.82 4.36 -0.98
N PRO A 268 5.87 3.35 -0.09
CA PRO A 268 4.72 2.92 0.70
C PRO A 268 4.14 4.08 1.53
N THR A 269 2.83 4.30 1.43
CA THR A 269 2.16 5.42 2.10
C THR A 269 0.64 5.26 2.14
N SER A 270 0.02 5.63 3.27
CA SER A 270 -1.42 5.84 3.41
C SER A 270 -1.88 7.25 2.97
N LYS A 271 -0.94 8.12 2.58
CA LYS A 271 -1.22 9.46 2.04
C LYS A 271 -1.14 9.43 0.51
N THR A 272 -1.97 8.59 -0.10
CA THR A 272 -2.02 8.34 -1.56
C THR A 272 -2.42 9.57 -2.38
N GLY A 273 -3.22 10.46 -1.78
CA GLY A 273 -3.83 11.61 -2.48
C GLY A 273 -5.05 11.23 -3.34
N ILE A 274 -5.50 9.97 -3.31
CA ILE A 274 -6.58 9.44 -4.15
C ILE A 274 -7.69 8.91 -3.22
N SER A 275 -8.91 9.45 -3.35
CA SER A 275 -9.96 9.32 -2.32
C SER A 275 -10.51 7.91 -2.07
N ASN A 276 -10.23 6.96 -2.97
CA ASN A 276 -10.65 5.56 -2.90
C ASN A 276 -9.45 4.58 -2.85
N VAL A 277 -8.24 5.07 -2.57
CA VAL A 277 -7.03 4.25 -2.45
C VAL A 277 -6.42 4.46 -1.08
N ASP A 278 -6.54 3.46 -0.20
CA ASP A 278 -6.16 3.57 1.21
C ASP A 278 -4.63 3.54 1.40
N TYR A 279 -3.91 2.78 0.57
CA TYR A 279 -2.45 2.64 0.65
C TYR A 279 -1.82 2.45 -0.75
N PHE A 280 -0.65 3.07 -0.95
CA PHE A 280 0.41 2.50 -1.78
C PHE A 280 1.26 1.60 -0.89
N ILE A 281 1.64 0.43 -1.38
CA ILE A 281 2.35 -0.62 -0.64
C ILE A 281 3.41 -1.24 -1.56
N TRP A 282 4.48 -1.82 -1.02
CA TRP A 282 5.38 -2.67 -1.79
C TRP A 282 5.06 -4.13 -1.46
N ALA A 283 4.20 -4.75 -2.27
CA ALA A 283 3.77 -6.13 -2.01
C ALA A 283 4.81 -7.13 -2.53
N LYS A 284 5.22 -7.01 -3.81
CA LYS A 284 6.38 -7.74 -4.33
C LYS A 284 7.69 -7.11 -3.81
N PRO A 285 8.63 -7.88 -3.25
CA PRO A 285 9.96 -7.38 -2.93
C PRO A 285 10.73 -6.94 -4.18
N PRO A 286 11.17 -5.67 -4.29
CA PRO A 286 12.01 -5.23 -5.40
C PRO A 286 13.32 -6.03 -5.45
N GLY A 287 13.62 -6.63 -6.60
CA GLY A 287 14.80 -7.46 -6.81
C GLY A 287 14.58 -8.97 -6.71
N GLU A 288 13.46 -9.47 -6.19
CA GLU A 288 13.15 -10.91 -6.23
C GLU A 288 12.58 -11.32 -7.60
N SER A 289 13.14 -12.37 -8.20
CA SER A 289 12.71 -12.89 -9.51
C SER A 289 11.24 -13.32 -9.51
N ASP A 290 10.59 -13.22 -10.67
CA ASP A 290 9.26 -13.78 -10.95
C ASP A 290 9.33 -15.22 -11.49
N GLY A 291 10.50 -15.66 -11.95
CA GLY A 291 10.72 -16.95 -12.60
C GLY A 291 11.97 -16.93 -13.48
N THR A 292 12.27 -18.05 -14.16
CA THR A 292 13.39 -18.06 -15.13
C THR A 292 13.06 -17.25 -16.39
N CYS A 293 11.76 -17.07 -16.69
CA CYS A 293 11.25 -16.18 -17.73
C CYS A 293 11.73 -16.52 -19.16
N ASP A 294 11.95 -17.81 -19.44
CA ASP A 294 12.49 -18.30 -20.71
C ASP A 294 11.55 -18.13 -21.91
N GLY A 295 12.11 -17.70 -23.05
CA GLY A 295 11.41 -17.66 -24.34
C GLY A 295 10.27 -16.63 -24.44
N ARG A 296 10.28 -15.62 -23.57
CA ARG A 296 9.22 -14.58 -23.45
C ARG A 296 9.48 -13.37 -24.36
N THR A 297 8.97 -12.19 -23.99
CA THR A 297 9.14 -10.98 -24.80
C THR A 297 10.56 -10.40 -24.69
N PRO A 298 11.02 -9.55 -25.63
CA PRO A 298 12.34 -8.90 -25.56
C PRO A 298 12.56 -7.95 -24.37
N ASP A 299 11.50 -7.66 -23.60
CA ASP A 299 11.55 -6.84 -22.37
C ASP A 299 11.55 -7.71 -21.10
N SER A 300 11.63 -9.04 -21.23
CA SER A 300 11.76 -10.00 -20.13
C SER A 300 13.21 -10.38 -19.90
N MET A 301 13.67 -10.34 -18.66
CA MET A 301 15.03 -10.74 -18.28
C MET A 301 15.05 -12.22 -17.84
N HIS A 302 15.86 -13.06 -18.51
CA HIS A 302 16.09 -14.43 -18.06
C HIS A 302 16.71 -14.41 -16.66
N GLY A 303 16.03 -15.00 -15.69
CA GLY A 303 16.35 -14.87 -14.27
C GLY A 303 16.63 -16.19 -13.55
N PRO A 304 16.96 -16.13 -12.25
CA PRO A 304 16.89 -17.30 -11.38
C PRO A 304 15.42 -17.67 -11.12
N LYS A 305 15.19 -18.81 -10.45
CA LYS A 305 13.85 -19.22 -10.00
C LYS A 305 13.13 -18.11 -9.23
N ALA A 306 11.79 -18.15 -9.25
CA ALA A 306 10.94 -17.21 -8.52
C ALA A 306 11.35 -17.10 -7.04
N GLY A 307 11.25 -15.90 -6.46
CA GLY A 307 11.63 -15.63 -5.07
C GLY A 307 13.14 -15.60 -4.78
N ILE A 308 14.00 -15.92 -5.75
CA ILE A 308 15.45 -15.72 -5.63
C ILE A 308 15.81 -14.29 -6.04
N PHE A 309 16.73 -13.64 -5.30
CA PHE A 309 17.22 -12.31 -5.65
C PHE A 309 17.93 -12.32 -7.00
N PHE A 310 17.55 -11.40 -7.88
CA PHE A 310 18.06 -11.25 -9.23
C PHE A 310 18.67 -9.86 -9.41
N ASP A 311 19.98 -9.78 -9.20
CA ASP A 311 20.69 -8.51 -9.10
C ASP A 311 20.67 -7.68 -10.39
N GLU A 312 20.73 -8.30 -11.58
CA GLU A 312 20.63 -7.55 -12.85
C GLU A 312 19.28 -6.83 -12.99
N MET A 313 18.18 -7.53 -12.66
CA MET A 313 16.85 -6.92 -12.60
C MET A 313 16.76 -5.87 -11.49
N PHE A 314 17.37 -6.12 -10.32
CA PHE A 314 17.41 -5.16 -9.22
C PHE A 314 18.10 -3.85 -9.61
N GLN A 315 19.27 -3.93 -10.26
CA GLN A 315 19.99 -2.78 -10.79
C GLN A 315 19.14 -2.03 -11.82
N SER A 316 18.45 -2.74 -12.71
CA SER A 316 17.52 -2.14 -13.70
C SER A 316 16.35 -1.41 -13.03
N LEU A 317 15.73 -2.02 -12.02
CA LEU A 317 14.61 -1.46 -11.25
C LEU A 317 15.02 -0.24 -10.43
N TRP A 318 16.18 -0.28 -9.77
CA TRP A 318 16.71 0.82 -8.96
C TRP A 318 17.09 2.04 -9.82
N ASN A 319 17.91 1.81 -10.87
CA ASN A 319 18.42 2.87 -11.73
C ASN A 319 17.31 3.59 -12.53
N GLN A 320 16.19 2.92 -12.78
CA GLN A 320 15.00 3.48 -13.45
C GLN A 320 13.89 3.90 -12.48
N GLY A 321 14.10 3.81 -11.16
CA GLY A 321 13.07 4.02 -10.14
C GLY A 321 13.11 5.38 -9.42
N ILE A 322 12.12 5.61 -8.57
CA ILE A 322 11.93 6.85 -7.79
C ILE A 322 13.13 7.20 -6.91
N MET A 323 13.87 6.18 -6.44
CA MET A 323 15.01 6.33 -5.52
C MET A 323 16.13 7.15 -6.16
N VAL A 324 16.47 6.85 -7.42
CA VAL A 324 17.42 7.65 -8.20
C VAL A 324 16.72 8.89 -8.78
N ALA A 325 15.56 8.72 -9.42
CA ALA A 325 14.94 9.76 -10.24
C ALA A 325 14.36 10.96 -9.46
N GLU A 326 13.91 10.75 -8.22
CA GLU A 326 13.32 11.81 -7.38
C GLU A 326 13.93 11.93 -5.97
N LYS A 327 14.52 10.86 -5.44
CA LYS A 327 15.11 10.87 -4.09
C LYS A 327 16.62 11.05 -4.10
N GLY A 328 17.25 11.19 -5.29
CA GLY A 328 18.64 11.59 -5.42
C GLY A 328 19.68 10.59 -4.91
N TYR A 329 19.32 9.31 -4.77
CA TYR A 329 20.28 8.25 -4.47
C TYR A 329 21.20 7.97 -5.68
N ALA A 330 22.38 7.42 -5.42
CA ALA A 330 23.29 7.02 -6.49
C ALA A 330 22.74 5.84 -7.32
N ILE A 331 23.08 5.81 -8.60
CA ILE A 331 22.87 4.62 -9.45
C ILE A 331 23.76 3.46 -8.99
N ILE A 332 23.31 2.23 -9.18
CA ILE A 332 24.20 1.07 -9.13
C ILE A 332 24.93 1.00 -10.47
N ASP A 333 26.26 1.15 -10.41
CA ASP A 333 27.18 1.28 -11.54
C ASP A 333 28.39 0.32 -11.43
N GLY A 334 28.31 -0.65 -10.50
CA GLY A 334 29.41 -1.54 -10.14
C GLY A 334 30.32 -1.01 -9.02
N THR A 335 30.19 0.26 -8.60
CA THR A 335 30.97 0.82 -7.49
C THR A 335 30.48 0.28 -6.15
N VAL A 336 31.37 -0.34 -5.36
CA VAL A 336 31.10 -0.67 -3.96
C VAL A 336 31.24 0.62 -3.12
N ARG A 337 30.14 1.07 -2.51
CA ARG A 337 30.08 2.29 -1.68
C ARG A 337 30.12 1.94 -0.20
N SER A 338 30.72 2.79 0.65
CA SER A 338 30.59 2.60 2.10
C SER A 338 29.29 3.23 2.62
N THR A 339 28.66 2.55 3.57
CA THR A 339 27.30 2.89 4.05
C THR A 339 27.23 4.23 4.81
N MET A 340 28.37 4.83 5.15
CA MET A 340 28.46 6.12 5.86
C MET A 340 28.62 7.35 4.94
N GLU A 341 28.99 7.17 3.66
CA GLU A 341 29.26 8.29 2.75
C GLU A 341 27.97 9.00 2.32
N GLU A 342 26.90 8.27 1.99
CA GLU A 342 25.63 8.87 1.53
C GLU A 342 24.87 9.61 2.65
N HIS A 343 25.04 9.19 3.91
CA HIS A 343 24.39 9.82 5.08
C HIS A 343 24.78 11.30 5.30
N HIS A 344 25.88 11.77 4.72
CA HIS A 344 26.29 13.17 4.77
C HIS A 344 25.65 14.05 3.69
N SER A 345 25.11 13.46 2.60
CA SER A 345 24.40 14.22 1.56
C SER A 345 22.99 14.60 2.05
N HIS A 346 22.18 13.61 2.43
CA HIS A 346 20.78 13.81 2.84
C HIS A 346 20.56 14.69 4.09
N LYS A 347 21.57 14.81 4.97
CA LYS A 347 21.45 15.71 6.14
C LYS A 347 21.40 17.20 5.79
N LYS A 348 21.71 17.58 4.55
CA LYS A 348 21.80 18.99 4.14
C LYS A 348 20.45 19.63 3.78
N GLU A 349 19.46 18.85 3.37
CA GLU A 349 18.18 19.37 2.86
C GLU A 349 17.05 19.36 3.90
N MET A 350 17.01 18.39 4.82
CA MET A 350 16.09 18.44 5.98
C MET A 350 16.45 19.55 6.99
N GLY A 351 17.60 20.22 6.83
CA GLY A 351 18.09 21.29 7.70
C GLY A 351 17.63 22.71 7.34
N HIS A 352 16.60 22.88 6.50
CA HIS A 352 16.16 24.21 6.04
C HIS A 352 14.68 24.56 6.29
N GLU A 353 13.90 23.68 6.93
CA GLU A 353 12.50 23.97 7.30
C GLU A 353 12.29 24.12 8.84
N ALA A 354 13.36 24.03 9.64
CA ALA A 354 13.32 24.23 11.09
C ALA A 354 13.70 25.67 11.53
N ASP A 355 14.72 26.27 10.90
CA ASP A 355 15.35 27.53 11.37
C ASP A 355 14.62 28.80 10.90
N LYS A 356 13.37 28.97 11.35
CA LYS A 356 12.64 30.25 11.21
C LYS A 356 11.92 30.74 12.47
N TYR A 357 12.05 30.05 13.61
CA TYR A 357 11.42 30.44 14.88
C TYR A 357 12.30 30.27 16.12
N LEU A 358 13.54 30.76 16.10
CA LEU A 358 14.17 31.27 17.33
C LEU A 358 15.17 32.39 17.07
N HIS A 359 15.14 33.43 17.90
CA HIS A 359 16.07 34.56 17.87
C HIS A 359 16.86 34.64 19.18
N THR A 360 18.01 35.33 19.10
CA THR A 360 18.78 35.97 20.18
C THR A 360 19.67 35.14 21.13
N SER A 361 20.91 35.63 21.26
CA SER A 361 21.96 35.26 22.23
C SER A 361 22.59 33.87 22.00
N LEU A 362 23.92 33.65 22.07
CA LEU A 362 25.07 34.48 22.48
C LEU A 362 26.25 34.33 21.48
N SER A 363 27.29 35.16 21.66
CA SER A 363 28.61 35.04 21.03
C SER A 363 29.70 35.62 21.95
N PRO A 364 30.99 35.30 21.77
CA PRO A 364 31.58 34.05 21.27
C PRO A 364 32.67 33.52 22.24
N ASN A 365 33.32 32.38 21.91
CA ASN A 365 34.74 32.22 22.26
C ASN A 365 35.46 31.21 21.35
N ALA A 366 36.79 31.35 21.28
CA ALA A 366 37.67 30.59 20.37
C ALA A 366 37.81 29.10 20.82
N ILE A 367 38.34 28.18 20.02
CA ILE A 367 39.75 28.11 19.57
C ILE A 367 39.85 27.44 18.20
N ALA A 368 40.77 27.92 17.36
CA ALA A 368 41.23 27.21 16.16
C ALA A 368 42.57 26.50 16.45
N ILE A 369 42.74 25.29 15.91
CA ILE A 369 44.05 24.62 15.81
C ILE A 369 44.25 24.23 14.35
N ASP A 370 45.28 24.80 13.75
CA ASP A 370 45.83 24.41 12.46
C ASP A 370 46.90 23.33 12.67
N SER A 371 47.06 22.41 11.71
CA SER A 371 48.16 21.44 11.70
C SER A 371 48.50 21.04 10.26
N THR A 372 49.28 21.89 9.59
CA THR A 372 49.86 21.64 8.26
C THR A 372 50.88 20.50 8.27
N HIS A 373 50.79 19.57 7.31
CA HIS A 373 51.86 18.93 6.52
C HIS A 373 51.27 17.69 5.78
N SER A 374 51.79 17.21 4.65
CA SER A 374 53.15 17.34 4.12
C SER A 374 53.23 17.63 2.61
N THR A 375 54.34 18.23 2.18
CA THR A 375 54.67 18.56 0.78
C THR A 375 55.65 17.56 0.16
N SER A 376 55.47 17.23 -1.13
CA SER A 376 56.55 16.66 -1.97
C SER A 376 56.39 17.00 -3.46
N ILE A 377 57.29 17.86 -3.97
CA ILE A 377 58.06 17.70 -5.22
C ILE A 377 57.23 17.32 -6.51
N THR A 378 56.83 18.23 -7.42
CA THR A 378 57.63 19.06 -8.37
C THR A 378 58.52 18.22 -9.31
N THR A 379 58.29 18.07 -10.62
CA THR A 379 58.14 19.05 -11.74
C THR A 379 57.40 18.36 -12.93
N ARG A 380 57.29 18.76 -14.23
CA ARG A 380 57.90 19.81 -15.10
C ARG A 380 56.99 20.19 -16.30
N GLN A 381 57.35 21.29 -16.96
CA GLN A 381 57.14 21.73 -18.38
C GLN A 381 56.28 20.85 -19.34
N SER A 382 55.25 21.41 -20.00
CA SER A 382 55.25 22.24 -21.25
C SER A 382 55.36 21.38 -22.52
N SER A 383 54.60 21.55 -23.61
CA SER A 383 53.94 22.72 -24.25
C SER A 383 52.44 22.45 -24.54
N GLY A 384 51.55 23.34 -24.99
CA GLY A 384 51.61 24.46 -25.95
C GLY A 384 51.10 24.04 -27.34
N THR A 385 49.91 24.54 -27.75
CA THR A 385 49.64 25.27 -29.02
C THR A 385 48.22 25.86 -28.99
N GLN A 386 48.03 27.06 -29.56
CA GLN A 386 46.72 27.69 -29.84
C GLN A 386 46.42 27.67 -31.34
N THR A 387 45.14 27.58 -31.72
CA THR A 387 44.59 28.26 -32.91
C THR A 387 43.08 28.50 -32.77
N ASN A 388 42.57 29.57 -33.37
CA ASN A 388 41.14 29.84 -33.54
C ASN A 388 40.59 29.11 -34.78
N ASP A 389 39.26 29.00 -34.91
CA ASP A 389 38.55 29.86 -35.88
C ASP A 389 37.03 29.92 -35.68
N GLN A 390 36.40 30.93 -36.28
CA GLN A 390 34.96 31.21 -36.21
C GLN A 390 34.26 31.00 -37.56
N ASN A 391 33.03 30.45 -37.56
CA ASN A 391 31.84 30.93 -38.29
C ASN A 391 30.65 30.01 -37.95
N GLN A 392 29.52 30.49 -37.41
CA GLN A 392 28.50 31.43 -37.91
C GLN A 392 27.33 30.78 -38.68
N LEU A 393 26.13 31.02 -38.13
CA LEU A 393 24.84 31.21 -38.79
C LEU A 393 24.27 30.17 -39.78
N LYS A 394 23.08 29.67 -39.41
CA LYS A 394 21.86 30.07 -40.15
C LYS A 394 20.61 30.03 -39.27
N ALA A 395 19.98 31.20 -39.11
CA ALA A 395 18.57 31.30 -38.76
C ALA A 395 17.75 31.39 -40.06
N LYS A 396 16.46 31.04 -40.00
CA LYS A 396 15.49 31.46 -41.02
C LYS A 396 14.12 31.69 -40.39
N ASP A 397 13.54 32.83 -40.72
CA ASP A 397 12.24 33.33 -40.24
C ASP A 397 11.29 33.46 -41.43
N SER A 398 9.99 33.27 -41.21
CA SER A 398 8.91 33.58 -42.16
C SER A 398 7.51 33.47 -41.54
N SER A 399 6.85 34.61 -41.44
CA SER A 399 5.39 34.79 -41.31
C SER A 399 4.97 35.82 -42.40
N PRO A 400 3.73 36.35 -42.50
CA PRO A 400 2.44 35.96 -41.91
C PRO A 400 1.29 35.91 -42.95
N THR A 401 0.04 35.61 -42.57
CA THR A 401 -1.13 36.26 -43.22
C THR A 401 -2.43 36.27 -42.40
N SER A 402 -3.04 37.46 -42.35
CA SER A 402 -4.48 37.76 -42.18
C SER A 402 -5.22 37.38 -40.88
N ALA A 403 -6.27 38.15 -40.60
CA ALA A 403 -7.15 38.02 -39.44
C ALA A 403 -8.62 38.11 -39.87
N LYS A 404 -9.54 37.69 -39.00
CA LYS A 404 -10.92 38.17 -38.99
C LYS A 404 -11.42 38.30 -37.56
N SER A 405 -12.28 39.27 -37.32
CA SER A 405 -12.87 39.58 -36.00
C SER A 405 -14.38 39.61 -36.12
N GLU A 406 -15.07 39.13 -35.09
CA GLU A 406 -16.50 39.31 -34.90
C GLU A 406 -16.76 39.39 -33.38
N GLN A 407 -17.70 40.24 -32.96
CA GLN A 407 -17.99 40.52 -31.55
C GLN A 407 -19.14 39.64 -31.05
N ILE A 408 -19.37 39.57 -29.72
CA ILE A 408 -20.69 39.83 -29.12
C ILE A 408 -20.64 40.01 -27.58
N SER A 409 -21.49 40.91 -27.08
CA SER A 409 -21.94 41.20 -25.70
C SER A 409 -21.05 40.87 -24.49
N THR A 410 -20.68 41.93 -23.75
CA THR A 410 -20.51 41.87 -22.28
C THR A 410 -21.86 41.90 -21.57
N GLU A 411 -22.11 40.99 -20.62
CA GLU A 411 -23.05 41.22 -19.51
C GLU A 411 -22.32 41.31 -18.18
N ARG A 412 -22.85 42.12 -17.25
CA ARG A 412 -22.19 42.50 -16.00
C ARG A 412 -23.10 42.25 -14.80
N SER A 413 -23.23 40.98 -14.39
CA SER A 413 -23.96 40.63 -13.17
C SER A 413 -23.07 40.82 -11.94
N GLY A 414 -23.55 41.60 -10.96
CA GLY A 414 -22.80 41.96 -9.75
C GLY A 414 -22.98 40.96 -8.62
N SER A 415 -21.98 40.11 -8.37
CA SER A 415 -21.96 39.28 -7.15
C SER A 415 -21.63 40.14 -5.93
N HIS A 416 -22.52 40.14 -4.94
CA HIS A 416 -22.33 40.90 -3.70
C HIS A 416 -21.19 40.32 -2.85
N ARG A 417 -20.27 41.18 -2.40
CA ARG A 417 -19.33 40.83 -1.33
C ARG A 417 -20.09 40.57 -0.03
N MET A 418 -20.37 39.31 0.26
CA MET A 418 -20.89 38.88 1.56
C MET A 418 -19.86 39.18 2.65
N GLY A 419 -20.12 40.21 3.46
CA GLY A 419 -19.19 40.62 4.53
C GLY A 419 -19.02 39.53 5.59
N THR A 420 -17.88 39.54 6.28
CA THR A 420 -17.42 38.47 7.20
C THR A 420 -18.43 38.07 8.27
N PHE A 421 -19.34 38.98 8.67
CA PHE A 421 -20.46 38.69 9.57
C PHE A 421 -21.40 37.60 9.07
N GLY A 422 -21.67 37.51 7.75
CA GLY A 422 -22.60 36.53 7.20
C GLY A 422 -22.13 35.09 7.41
N VAL A 423 -20.84 34.83 7.23
CA VAL A 423 -20.21 33.52 7.45
C VAL A 423 -20.31 33.11 8.93
N VAL A 424 -20.06 34.05 9.86
CA VAL A 424 -20.18 33.79 11.30
C VAL A 424 -21.62 33.43 11.70
N VAL A 425 -22.62 34.14 11.17
CA VAL A 425 -24.04 33.84 11.46
C VAL A 425 -24.44 32.45 10.94
N VAL A 426 -23.99 32.06 9.75
CA VAL A 426 -24.26 30.71 9.20
C VAL A 426 -23.60 29.61 10.05
N ILE A 427 -22.34 29.82 10.48
CA ILE A 427 -21.64 28.86 11.35
C ILE A 427 -22.33 28.73 12.72
N VAL A 428 -22.77 29.84 13.33
CA VAL A 428 -23.49 29.82 14.61
C VAL A 428 -24.84 29.11 14.48
N LEU A 429 -25.59 29.35 13.40
CA LEU A 429 -26.85 28.65 13.14
C LEU A 429 -26.64 27.13 12.95
N ALA A 430 -25.62 26.73 12.20
CA ALA A 430 -25.26 25.32 12.01
C ALA A 430 -24.89 24.64 13.35
N ALA A 431 -24.12 25.33 14.21
CA ALA A 431 -23.75 24.83 15.54
C ALA A 431 -24.97 24.69 16.46
N VAL A 432 -25.93 25.62 16.43
CA VAL A 432 -27.18 25.54 17.21
C VAL A 432 -28.07 24.38 16.73
N VAL A 433 -28.17 24.16 15.41
CA VAL A 433 -28.90 23.00 14.86
C VAL A 433 -28.23 21.69 15.29
N LEU A 434 -26.91 21.59 15.21
CA LEU A 434 -26.15 20.39 15.61
C LEU A 434 -26.33 20.10 17.11
N LEU A 435 -26.29 21.11 17.97
CA LEU A 435 -26.60 20.99 19.40
C LEU A 435 -28.03 20.51 19.65
N GLY A 436 -29.01 21.03 18.90
CA GLY A 436 -30.41 20.57 18.95
C GLY A 436 -30.56 19.08 18.61
N VAL A 437 -29.88 18.62 17.55
CA VAL A 437 -29.86 17.20 17.15
C VAL A 437 -29.22 16.33 18.24
N ILE A 438 -28.06 16.73 18.78
CA ILE A 438 -27.36 15.98 19.85
C ILE A 438 -28.25 15.86 21.10
N VAL A 439 -28.89 16.95 21.55
CA VAL A 439 -29.81 16.92 22.69
C VAL A 439 -31.02 16.03 22.43
N GLY A 440 -31.57 16.05 21.21
CA GLY A 440 -32.66 15.17 20.78
C GLY A 440 -32.27 13.68 20.83
N VAL A 441 -31.10 13.33 20.29
CA VAL A 441 -30.56 11.95 20.31
C VAL A 441 -30.29 11.49 21.75
N CYS A 442 -29.70 12.33 22.60
CA CYS A 442 -29.48 12.01 24.02
C CYS A 442 -30.79 11.82 24.79
N HIS A 443 -31.85 12.58 24.46
CA HIS A 443 -33.17 12.40 25.06
C HIS A 443 -33.83 11.09 24.60
N HIS A 444 -33.72 10.76 23.30
CA HIS A 444 -34.23 9.49 22.76
C HIS A 444 -33.51 8.28 23.36
N HIS A 445 -32.18 8.33 23.53
CA HIS A 445 -31.43 7.24 24.18
C HIS A 445 -31.86 7.05 25.64
N LYS A 446 -32.08 8.13 26.40
CA LYS A 446 -32.61 8.04 27.77
C LYS A 446 -34.00 7.41 27.85
N LYS A 447 -34.86 7.61 26.85
CA LYS A 447 -36.17 6.94 26.77
C LYS A 447 -36.01 5.43 26.57
N VAL A 448 -35.24 5.00 25.57
CA VAL A 448 -35.00 3.58 25.26
C VAL A 448 -34.36 2.83 26.44
N LEU A 449 -33.39 3.46 27.13
CA LEU A 449 -32.73 2.87 28.31
C LEU A 449 -33.64 2.74 29.55
N ASN A 450 -34.76 3.45 29.60
CA ASN A 450 -35.77 3.29 30.65
C ASN A 450 -36.80 2.20 30.28
N GLU A 451 -37.17 2.08 29.00
CA GLU A 451 -38.08 1.03 28.51
C GLU A 451 -37.44 -0.37 28.60
N ALA A 452 -36.10 -0.45 28.44
CA ALA A 452 -35.31 -1.68 28.57
C ALA A 452 -35.18 -2.25 30.01
N LYS A 453 -35.82 -1.66 31.03
CA LYS A 453 -35.75 -2.13 32.44
C LYS A 453 -36.86 -3.09 32.87
N THR A 454 -37.68 -3.55 31.93
CA THR A 454 -38.77 -4.50 32.20
C THR A 454 -38.22 -5.94 32.23
N PRO A 455 -38.39 -6.73 33.33
CA PRO A 455 -37.84 -8.09 33.39
C PRO A 455 -38.48 -9.04 32.37
N ALA A 456 -37.66 -9.79 31.64
CA ALA A 456 -38.13 -10.83 30.72
C ALA A 456 -38.58 -12.10 31.48
N ALA A 457 -39.64 -12.74 31.00
CA ALA A 457 -40.12 -14.01 31.54
C ALA A 457 -39.18 -15.19 31.16
N PRO A 458 -39.04 -16.22 32.00
CA PRO A 458 -38.12 -17.33 31.74
C PRO A 458 -38.60 -18.25 30.61
N LEU A 459 -37.68 -18.67 29.74
CA LEU A 459 -37.93 -19.62 28.66
C LEU A 459 -37.98 -21.08 29.18
N PRO A 460 -38.82 -21.95 28.60
CA PRO A 460 -38.99 -23.32 29.07
C PRO A 460 -37.83 -24.23 28.61
N THR A 461 -37.18 -24.91 29.56
CA THR A 461 -36.19 -25.96 29.27
C THR A 461 -36.87 -27.25 28.83
N ARG A 462 -36.62 -27.69 27.59
CA ARG A 462 -36.98 -29.04 27.13
C ARG A 462 -35.78 -29.75 26.51
N ILE A 463 -35.17 -30.63 27.30
CA ILE A 463 -34.03 -31.45 26.88
C ILE A 463 -34.50 -32.47 25.83
N VAL A 464 -33.78 -32.58 24.72
CA VAL A 464 -33.99 -33.59 23.68
C VAL A 464 -32.81 -34.55 23.69
N ASN A 465 -33.04 -35.78 24.14
CA ASN A 465 -32.02 -36.83 24.12
C ASN A 465 -31.74 -37.29 22.68
N PHE A 466 -30.53 -37.05 22.20
CA PHE A 466 -30.01 -37.73 21.01
C PHE A 466 -29.39 -39.08 21.41
N GLN A 467 -29.93 -40.17 20.86
CA GLN A 467 -29.31 -41.50 20.89
C GLN A 467 -28.67 -41.76 19.51
N PRO A 468 -27.39 -42.15 19.45
CA PRO A 468 -26.73 -42.46 18.17
C PRO A 468 -27.24 -43.79 17.60
N ARG A 469 -27.52 -43.83 16.29
CA ARG A 469 -27.72 -45.11 15.58
C ARG A 469 -26.36 -45.71 15.19
N PRO A 470 -26.16 -47.03 15.30
CA PRO A 470 -24.98 -47.70 14.78
C PRO A 470 -24.96 -47.68 13.24
N ALA A 471 -23.77 -47.72 12.66
CA ALA A 471 -23.58 -47.75 11.20
C ALA A 471 -23.94 -49.12 10.61
N ALA A 472 -24.49 -49.13 9.40
CA ALA A 472 -24.73 -50.34 8.62
C ALA A 472 -23.53 -50.60 7.68
N LEU A 473 -22.98 -51.82 7.75
CA LEU A 473 -21.99 -52.30 6.79
C LEU A 473 -22.69 -52.60 5.45
N VAL A 474 -22.17 -52.05 4.35
CA VAL A 474 -22.54 -52.48 3.00
C VAL A 474 -21.47 -53.44 2.49
N GLN A 475 -21.84 -54.71 2.39
CA GLN A 475 -21.01 -55.76 1.80
C GLN A 475 -21.32 -55.83 0.29
N GLY A 476 -20.28 -55.85 -0.54
CA GLY A 476 -20.43 -55.72 -1.99
C GLY A 476 -20.88 -56.99 -2.72
N SER A 477 -21.30 -56.82 -3.97
CA SER A 477 -21.53 -57.89 -4.94
C SER A 477 -21.01 -57.46 -6.31
N ASN A 478 -20.25 -58.35 -6.97
CA ASN A 478 -19.93 -58.24 -8.40
C ASN A 478 -21.15 -58.64 -9.24
N ILE A 479 -21.18 -58.27 -10.54
CA ILE A 479 -21.44 -59.17 -11.69
C ILE A 479 -21.42 -58.36 -13.00
N VAL A 480 -20.64 -58.86 -13.97
CA VAL A 480 -20.48 -58.44 -15.39
C VAL A 480 -20.07 -56.98 -15.61
#